data_AF-A0A819ZUZ4-F1
#
_entry.id   AF-A0A819ZUZ4-F1
#
_cell.length_a   1.000
_cell.length_b   1.000
_cell.length_c   1.000
_cell.angle_alpha   90.00
_cell.angle_beta   90.00
_cell.angle_gamma   90.00
#
_symmetry.space_group_name_H-M   'P 1'
#
loop_
_entity.id
_entity.type
_entity.pdbx_description
1 polymer ?
#
loop_
_entity_poly.entity_id
_entity_poly.type
_entity_poly.pdbx_seq_one_letter_code
_entity_poly.pdbx_strand_id
1 'polypeptide(L)'
;KLEMVQRLIETFGVSINTRAEKSDTPFFSACEGGHLDVVNYLLKQPGIDTTARNSKGLNALDTAIINHQEPVVRRLLECENWRRLMENAHYGEGDDYDVPSTPMRELIIFMPDIAYEVIENKLTKVIGGENQAVHQATYDYSFFDDQYSIRDWTYGK
;
A
#
# COMPACT_ATOMS: atom_id res chain seq x y z
N LYS A 1 -2.05 -22.57 -7.69
CA LYS A 1 -1.33 -21.33 -8.10
C LYS A 1 -0.02 -21.17 -7.33
N LEU A 2 0.00 -21.40 -6.01
CA LEU A 2 1.19 -21.34 -5.16
C LEU A 2 2.35 -22.28 -5.59
N GLU A 3 2.06 -23.57 -5.79
CA GLU A 3 3.11 -24.58 -6.10
C GLU A 3 3.91 -24.28 -7.38
N MET A 4 3.28 -23.64 -8.37
CA MET A 4 3.94 -23.29 -9.62
C MET A 4 4.91 -22.13 -9.42
N VAL A 5 4.52 -21.13 -8.61
CA VAL A 5 5.37 -19.99 -8.24
C VAL A 5 6.55 -20.44 -7.38
N GLN A 6 6.32 -21.32 -6.42
CA GLN A 6 7.37 -21.92 -5.59
C GLN A 6 8.41 -22.64 -6.44
N ARG A 7 7.94 -23.54 -7.33
CA ARG A 7 8.83 -24.24 -8.26
C ARG A 7 9.58 -23.30 -9.20
N LEU A 8 8.96 -22.24 -9.68
CA LEU A 8 9.62 -21.27 -10.57
C LEU A 8 10.77 -20.55 -9.87
N ILE A 9 10.57 -20.12 -8.63
CA ILE A 9 11.60 -19.41 -7.85
C ILE A 9 12.72 -20.39 -7.45
N GLU A 10 12.36 -21.57 -6.95
CA GLU A 10 13.32 -22.57 -6.45
C GLU A 10 14.10 -23.27 -7.56
N THR A 11 13.48 -23.52 -8.72
CA THR A 11 14.10 -24.30 -9.81
C THR A 11 14.88 -23.43 -10.79
N PHE A 12 14.42 -22.19 -11.05
CA PHE A 12 15.00 -21.34 -12.10
C PHE A 12 15.80 -20.15 -11.54
N GLY A 13 15.86 -19.96 -10.22
CA GLY A 13 16.59 -18.85 -9.60
C GLY A 13 16.10 -17.48 -10.09
N VAL A 14 14.81 -17.39 -10.44
CA VAL A 14 14.21 -16.14 -10.95
C VAL A 14 14.29 -15.10 -9.85
N SER A 15 14.86 -13.94 -10.17
CA SER A 15 14.88 -12.81 -9.24
C SER A 15 13.45 -12.42 -8.89
N ILE A 16 13.14 -12.39 -7.60
CA ILE A 16 11.78 -12.18 -7.08
C ILE A 16 11.25 -10.78 -7.46
N ASN A 17 12.17 -9.84 -7.74
CA ASN A 17 11.88 -8.47 -8.14
C ASN A 17 11.96 -8.28 -9.67
N THR A 18 11.99 -9.36 -10.47
CA THR A 18 12.04 -9.23 -11.93
C THR A 18 10.78 -8.50 -12.41
N ARG A 19 10.99 -7.37 -13.09
CA ARG A 19 9.92 -6.58 -13.71
C ARG A 19 9.57 -7.17 -15.07
N ALA A 20 8.30 -7.50 -15.29
CA ALA A 20 7.76 -7.80 -16.61
C ALA A 20 7.68 -6.52 -17.48
N GLU A 21 7.29 -6.65 -18.75
CA GLU A 21 7.22 -5.52 -19.71
C GLU A 21 6.34 -4.34 -19.26
N LYS A 22 5.40 -4.56 -18.32
CA LYS A 22 4.56 -3.53 -17.69
C LYS A 22 5.09 -3.00 -16.35
N SER A 23 6.33 -3.34 -16.00
CA SER A 23 6.91 -3.16 -14.66
C SER A 23 6.22 -3.97 -13.55
N ASP A 24 5.37 -4.93 -13.91
CA ASP A 24 4.70 -5.81 -12.96
C ASP A 24 5.69 -6.85 -12.43
N THR A 25 5.87 -6.89 -11.11
CA THR A 25 6.63 -7.95 -10.43
C THR A 25 5.69 -9.14 -10.14
N PRO A 26 6.20 -10.37 -9.95
CA PRO A 26 5.38 -11.51 -9.54
C PRO A 26 4.56 -11.22 -8.27
N PHE A 27 5.11 -10.40 -7.38
CA PHE A 27 4.43 -9.88 -6.19
C PHE A 27 3.24 -8.98 -6.54
N PHE A 28 3.44 -8.05 -7.47
CA PHE A 28 2.40 -7.15 -7.94
C PHE A 28 1.20 -7.92 -8.53
N SER A 29 1.45 -8.87 -9.44
CA SER A 29 0.37 -9.69 -10.02
C SER A 29 -0.35 -10.57 -8.98
N ALA A 30 0.36 -11.02 -7.94
CA ALA A 30 -0.26 -11.75 -6.84
C ALA A 30 -1.20 -10.84 -6.01
N CYS A 31 -0.82 -9.58 -5.81
CA CYS A 31 -1.65 -8.60 -5.13
C CYS A 31 -2.87 -8.18 -5.96
N GLU A 32 -2.68 -7.92 -7.25
CA GLU A 32 -3.75 -7.60 -8.21
C GLU A 32 -4.80 -8.72 -8.29
N GLY A 33 -4.33 -9.97 -8.37
CA GLY A 33 -5.21 -11.15 -8.49
C GLY A 33 -5.78 -11.69 -7.17
N GLY A 34 -5.49 -11.05 -6.03
CA GLY A 34 -5.99 -11.51 -4.72
C GLY A 34 -5.38 -12.82 -4.22
N HIS A 35 -4.18 -13.19 -4.69
CA HIS A 35 -3.57 -14.48 -4.39
C HIS A 35 -2.84 -14.46 -3.05
N LEU A 36 -3.59 -14.41 -1.94
CA LEU A 36 -3.09 -14.28 -0.57
C LEU A 36 -1.97 -15.29 -0.23
N ASP A 37 -2.12 -16.55 -0.63
CA ASP A 37 -1.11 -17.58 -0.37
C ASP A 37 0.24 -17.26 -1.03
N VAL A 38 0.18 -16.73 -2.25
CA VAL A 38 1.38 -16.34 -3.02
C VAL A 38 1.99 -15.08 -2.41
N VAL A 39 1.17 -14.10 -2.03
CA VAL A 39 1.61 -12.90 -1.31
C VAL A 39 2.33 -13.27 -0.02
N ASN A 40 1.75 -14.19 0.77
CA ASN A 40 2.35 -14.69 2.01
C ASN A 40 3.70 -15.38 1.79
N TYR A 41 3.82 -16.16 0.72
CA TYR A 41 5.08 -16.81 0.38
C TYR A 41 6.14 -15.80 -0.07
N LEU A 42 5.77 -14.84 -0.93
CA LEU A 42 6.68 -13.83 -1.46
C LEU A 42 7.17 -12.85 -0.38
N LEU A 43 6.30 -12.46 0.56
CA LEU A 43 6.68 -11.62 1.71
C LEU A 43 7.71 -12.29 2.64
N LYS A 44 7.79 -13.61 2.64
CA LYS A 44 8.79 -14.36 3.42
C LYS A 44 10.14 -14.46 2.72
N GLN A 45 10.22 -14.11 1.43
CA GLN A 45 11.47 -14.22 0.69
C GLN A 45 12.41 -13.06 1.02
N PRO A 46 13.72 -13.33 1.19
CA PRO A 46 14.70 -12.30 1.47
C PRO A 46 14.84 -11.34 0.27
N GLY A 47 14.82 -10.03 0.56
CA GLY A 47 15.04 -8.99 -0.46
C GLY A 47 13.84 -8.66 -1.34
N ILE A 48 12.63 -9.11 -0.98
CA ILE A 48 11.38 -8.71 -1.65
C ILE A 48 11.20 -7.18 -1.60
N ASP A 49 11.06 -6.54 -2.75
CA ASP A 49 10.73 -5.12 -2.85
C ASP A 49 9.21 -4.95 -2.94
N THR A 50 8.58 -4.62 -1.80
CA THR A 50 7.13 -4.38 -1.73
C THR A 50 6.75 -2.97 -2.18
N THR A 51 7.72 -2.07 -2.31
CA THR A 51 7.49 -0.64 -2.64
C THR A 51 7.59 -0.34 -4.13
N ALA A 52 7.88 -1.37 -4.94
CA ALA A 52 7.92 -1.27 -6.39
C ALA A 52 6.60 -0.72 -6.94
N ARG A 53 6.72 0.22 -7.88
CA ARG A 53 5.61 0.85 -8.58
C ARG A 53 5.53 0.34 -10.02
N ASN A 54 4.31 0.23 -10.55
CA ASN A 54 4.07 -0.11 -11.95
C ASN A 54 4.19 1.13 -12.85
N SER A 55 3.91 0.97 -14.15
CA SER A 55 3.95 2.07 -15.13
C SER A 55 2.98 3.23 -14.85
N LYS A 56 1.96 3.00 -14.02
CA LYS A 56 0.97 4.00 -13.60
C LYS A 56 1.33 4.66 -12.26
N GLY A 57 2.46 4.32 -11.67
CA GLY A 57 2.88 4.82 -10.35
C GLY A 57 2.19 4.12 -9.17
N LEU A 58 1.31 3.13 -9.42
CA LEU A 58 0.64 2.34 -8.39
C LEU A 58 1.62 1.37 -7.76
N ASN A 59 1.58 1.25 -6.43
CA ASN A 59 2.27 0.18 -5.73
C ASN A 59 1.35 -1.06 -5.58
N ALA A 60 1.87 -2.11 -4.93
CA ALA A 60 1.13 -3.35 -4.70
C ALA A 60 -0.12 -3.16 -3.80
N LEU A 61 -0.09 -2.20 -2.87
CA LEU A 61 -1.23 -1.89 -2.00
C LEU A 61 -2.34 -1.19 -2.77
N ASP A 62 -2.02 -0.13 -3.54
CA ASP A 62 -3.00 0.62 -4.36
C ASP A 62 -3.75 -0.34 -5.29
N THR A 63 -3.00 -1.22 -5.95
CA THR A 63 -3.56 -2.19 -6.88
C THR A 63 -4.46 -3.21 -6.19
N ALA A 64 -4.10 -3.66 -4.98
CA ALA A 64 -4.96 -4.54 -4.19
C ALA A 64 -6.24 -3.83 -3.74
N ILE A 65 -6.18 -2.52 -3.44
CA ILE A 65 -7.34 -1.71 -3.05
C ILE A 65 -8.28 -1.51 -4.25
N ILE A 66 -7.75 -1.04 -5.38
CA ILE A 66 -8.52 -0.79 -6.62
C ILE A 66 -9.19 -2.07 -7.13
N ASN A 67 -8.54 -3.23 -6.99
CA ASN A 67 -9.10 -4.53 -7.38
C ASN A 67 -9.95 -5.20 -6.29
N HIS A 68 -10.27 -4.49 -5.20
CA HIS A 68 -11.11 -4.96 -4.11
C HIS A 68 -10.61 -6.24 -3.40
N GLN A 69 -9.29 -6.42 -3.32
CA GLN A 69 -8.64 -7.61 -2.74
C GLN A 69 -8.43 -7.48 -1.22
N GLU A 70 -9.53 -7.40 -0.46
CA GLU A 70 -9.51 -7.16 1.00
C GLU A 70 -8.53 -8.06 1.78
N PRO A 71 -8.48 -9.39 1.60
CA PRO A 71 -7.57 -10.25 2.36
C PRO A 71 -6.10 -9.92 2.12
N VAL A 72 -5.76 -9.49 0.90
CA VAL A 72 -4.41 -9.06 0.55
C VAL A 72 -4.11 -7.70 1.17
N VAL A 73 -5.05 -6.75 1.11
CA VAL A 73 -4.89 -5.41 1.71
C VAL A 73 -4.62 -5.52 3.20
N ARG A 74 -5.42 -6.30 3.94
CA ARG A 74 -5.19 -6.57 5.37
C ARG A 74 -3.79 -7.12 5.61
N ARG A 75 -3.40 -8.13 4.83
CA ARG A 75 -2.10 -8.76 4.97
C ARG A 75 -0.94 -7.80 4.70
N LEU A 76 -1.07 -6.90 3.73
CA LEU A 76 -0.06 -5.86 3.42
C LEU A 76 0.03 -4.81 4.54
N LEU A 77 -1.09 -4.44 5.14
CA LEU A 77 -1.15 -3.50 6.27
C LEU A 77 -0.59 -4.09 7.58
N GLU A 78 -0.53 -5.42 7.69
CA GLU A 78 0.13 -6.13 8.80
C GLU A 78 1.66 -6.22 8.65
N CYS A 79 2.22 -5.99 7.46
CA CYS A 79 3.68 -6.05 7.26
C CYS A 79 4.41 -4.89 7.94
N GLU A 80 5.65 -5.10 8.40
CA GLU A 80 6.47 -4.04 9.02
C GLU A 80 6.65 -2.80 8.12
N ASN A 81 6.66 -2.99 6.81
CA ASN A 81 6.81 -1.92 5.81
C ASN A 81 5.48 -1.26 5.40
N TRP A 82 4.34 -1.53 6.09
CA TRP A 82 3.03 -0.98 5.74
C TRP A 82 3.04 0.54 5.58
N ARG A 83 3.83 1.25 6.40
CA ARG A 83 3.94 2.71 6.37
C ARG A 83 4.46 3.21 5.02
N ARG A 84 5.50 2.56 4.49
CA ARG A 84 6.08 2.89 3.18
C ARG A 84 5.12 2.60 2.03
N LEU A 85 4.24 1.61 2.18
CA LEU A 85 3.17 1.34 1.22
C LEU A 85 2.12 2.45 1.25
N MET A 86 1.80 2.99 2.43
CA MET A 86 0.85 4.08 2.59
C MET A 86 1.39 5.46 2.18
N GLU A 87 2.72 5.63 2.14
CA GLU A 87 3.39 6.87 1.69
C GLU A 87 3.39 7.05 0.15
N ASN A 88 2.76 6.15 -0.62
CA ASN A 88 2.70 6.29 -2.06
C ASN A 88 1.74 7.40 -2.49
N ALA A 89 2.08 8.07 -3.58
CA ALA A 89 1.18 8.98 -4.28
C ALA A 89 1.31 8.70 -5.77
N HIS A 90 0.17 8.57 -6.45
CA HIS A 90 0.12 8.35 -7.89
C HIS A 90 -0.95 9.25 -8.51
N TYR A 91 -0.88 9.40 -9.83
CA TYR A 91 -1.79 10.24 -10.60
C TYR A 91 -2.61 9.32 -11.52
N GLY A 92 -3.92 9.48 -11.53
CA GLY A 92 -4.80 8.71 -12.41
C GLY A 92 -4.52 8.98 -13.89
N GLU A 93 -4.81 8.00 -14.74
CA GLU A 93 -4.85 8.22 -16.20
C GLU A 93 -6.25 8.70 -16.60
N GLY A 94 -6.40 10.00 -16.93
CA GLY A 94 -7.67 10.57 -17.41
C GLY A 94 -7.67 12.11 -17.50
N ASP A 95 -8.71 12.67 -18.11
CA ASP A 95 -8.93 14.12 -18.28
C ASP A 95 -9.30 14.86 -16.96
N ASP A 96 -9.36 14.16 -15.83
CA ASP A 96 -9.64 14.73 -14.51
C ASP A 96 -8.30 15.05 -13.83
N TYR A 97 -7.78 16.24 -14.17
CA TYR A 97 -6.42 16.70 -13.92
C TYR A 97 -6.00 16.67 -12.43
N ASP A 98 -4.77 16.18 -12.21
CA ASP A 98 -3.84 16.61 -11.14
C ASP A 98 -4.13 16.27 -9.68
N VAL A 99 -5.21 15.57 -9.34
CA VAL A 99 -5.41 15.18 -7.94
C VAL A 99 -4.59 13.93 -7.64
N PRO A 100 -3.53 13.99 -6.80
CA PRO A 100 -2.82 12.79 -6.40
C PRO A 100 -3.76 11.90 -5.60
N SER A 101 -3.81 10.61 -5.98
CA SER A 101 -4.48 9.59 -5.18
C SER A 101 -3.47 8.95 -4.24
N THR A 102 -3.85 8.84 -2.97
CA THR A 102 -3.07 8.19 -1.92
C THR A 102 -3.75 6.89 -1.50
N PRO A 103 -3.00 5.88 -1.04
CA PRO A 103 -3.56 4.63 -0.55
C PRO A 103 -4.64 4.84 0.54
N MET A 104 -4.45 5.84 1.42
CA MET A 104 -5.42 6.16 2.46
C MET A 104 -6.74 6.70 1.87
N ARG A 105 -6.66 7.56 0.85
CA ARG A 105 -7.84 8.04 0.13
C ARG A 105 -8.56 6.91 -0.58
N GLU A 106 -7.82 5.99 -1.22
CA GLU A 106 -8.41 4.82 -1.87
C GLU A 106 -9.08 3.88 -0.87
N LEU A 107 -8.47 3.65 0.30
CA LEU A 107 -9.09 2.89 1.38
C LEU A 107 -10.41 3.52 1.81
N ILE A 108 -10.45 4.84 2.00
CA ILE A 108 -11.69 5.54 2.38
C ILE A 108 -12.78 5.37 1.31
N ILE A 109 -12.42 5.40 0.03
CA ILE A 109 -13.37 5.30 -1.09
C ILE A 109 -13.86 3.87 -1.31
N PHE A 110 -12.94 2.89 -1.33
CA PHE A 110 -13.23 1.53 -1.79
C PHE A 110 -13.34 0.50 -0.66
N MET A 111 -12.71 0.75 0.49
CA MET A 111 -12.63 -0.19 1.63
C MET A 111 -12.74 0.54 2.98
N PRO A 112 -13.86 1.23 3.26
CA PRO A 112 -13.99 2.13 4.40
C PRO A 112 -13.80 1.42 5.76
N ASP A 113 -14.19 0.15 5.86
CA ASP A 113 -14.02 -0.65 7.09
C ASP A 113 -12.54 -0.85 7.43
N ILE A 114 -11.70 -1.12 6.42
CA ILE A 114 -10.26 -1.27 6.60
C ILE A 114 -9.64 0.10 6.88
N ALA A 115 -10.11 1.16 6.21
CA ALA A 115 -9.66 2.53 6.47
C ALA A 115 -9.87 2.89 7.95
N TYR A 116 -11.06 2.61 8.48
CA TYR A 116 -11.39 2.85 9.89
C TYR A 116 -10.46 2.11 10.84
N GLU A 117 -10.21 0.83 10.57
CA GLU A 117 -9.29 0.00 11.37
C GLU A 117 -7.87 0.56 11.38
N VAL A 118 -7.36 1.03 10.23
CA VAL A 118 -6.03 1.65 10.14
C VAL A 118 -5.95 2.91 11.00
N ILE A 119 -7.00 3.73 10.99
CA ILE A 119 -7.05 4.98 11.77
C ILE A 119 -7.03 4.68 13.27
N GLU A 120 -7.88 3.75 13.68
CA GLU A 120 -8.05 3.39 15.09
C GLU A 120 -6.81 2.66 15.63
N ASN A 121 -6.32 1.65 14.92
CA ASN A 121 -5.28 0.76 15.44
C ASN A 121 -3.85 1.21 15.14
N LYS A 122 -3.63 1.98 14.06
CA LYS A 122 -2.27 2.35 13.61
C LYS A 122 -1.98 3.84 13.72
N LEU A 123 -2.98 4.71 13.53
CA LEU A 123 -2.79 6.16 13.54
C LEU A 123 -3.17 6.82 14.87
N THR A 124 -3.80 6.09 15.79
CA THR A 124 -4.16 6.60 17.13
C THR A 124 -3.23 6.04 18.19
N LYS A 125 -2.54 6.91 18.92
CA LYS A 125 -1.73 6.55 20.09
C LYS A 125 -2.35 7.13 21.35
N VAL A 126 -2.94 6.27 22.17
CA VAL A 126 -3.45 6.65 23.50
C VAL A 126 -2.28 6.69 24.49
N ILE A 127 -2.06 7.84 25.09
CA ILE A 127 -1.06 8.09 26.13
C ILE A 127 -1.80 8.24 27.46
N GLY A 128 -1.64 7.24 28.33
CA GLY A 128 -2.24 7.21 29.67
C GLY A 128 -2.37 5.77 30.17
N GLY A 129 -1.49 5.34 31.08
CA GLY A 129 -1.62 4.06 31.78
C GLY A 129 -2.66 4.16 32.91
N GLU A 130 -3.10 3.01 33.43
CA GLU A 130 -4.21 2.80 34.39
C GLU A 130 -4.25 3.71 35.65
N ASN A 131 -3.24 4.55 35.89
CA ASN A 131 -3.07 5.33 37.11
C ASN A 131 -2.73 6.83 36.91
N GLN A 132 -2.99 7.41 35.73
CA GLN A 132 -2.85 8.85 35.50
C GLN A 132 -4.17 9.50 35.06
N ALA A 133 -4.58 10.56 35.76
CA ALA A 133 -5.80 11.34 35.53
C ALA A 133 -5.82 12.15 34.20
N VAL A 134 -4.83 11.93 33.33
CA VAL A 134 -4.68 12.62 32.06
C VAL A 134 -4.70 11.57 30.96
N HIS A 135 -5.84 11.42 30.31
CA HIS A 135 -5.96 10.65 29.08
C HIS A 135 -5.72 11.59 27.90
N GLN A 136 -4.62 11.39 27.18
CA GLN A 136 -4.32 12.12 25.96
C GLN A 136 -4.28 11.13 24.79
N ALA A 137 -4.94 11.44 23.67
CA ALA A 137 -4.79 10.70 22.43
C ALA A 137 -4.04 11.56 21.41
N THR A 138 -3.04 10.97 20.76
CA THR A 138 -2.35 11.59 19.62
C THR A 138 -2.80 10.89 18.35
N TYR A 139 -3.20 11.67 17.36
CA TYR A 139 -3.64 11.18 16.04
C TYR A 139 -2.61 11.59 14.99
N ASP A 140 -2.16 10.63 14.18
CA ASP A 140 -1.27 10.88 13.04
C ASP A 140 -2.11 11.18 11.79
N TYR A 141 -2.20 12.47 11.43
CA TYR A 141 -2.92 12.93 10.24
C TYR A 141 -2.06 12.94 8.97
N SER A 142 -0.80 12.48 9.02
CA SER A 142 0.13 12.57 7.88
C SER A 142 -0.33 11.83 6.62
N PHE A 143 -1.20 10.82 6.75
CA PHE A 143 -1.75 10.05 5.63
C PHE A 143 -3.07 10.59 5.09
N PHE A 144 -3.72 11.49 5.84
CA PHE A 144 -4.95 12.17 5.41
C PHE A 144 -4.66 13.48 4.68
N ASP A 145 -3.48 14.05 4.89
CA ASP A 145 -3.07 15.27 4.24
C ASP A 145 -2.66 14.92 2.80
N ASP A 146 -3.63 15.05 1.89
CA ASP A 146 -3.36 15.24 0.48
C ASP A 146 -2.25 16.31 0.39
N GLN A 147 -1.17 16.06 -0.34
CA GLN A 147 -0.16 17.08 -0.65
C GLN A 147 -0.76 18.22 -1.51
N TYR A 148 -1.68 19.01 -0.96
CA TYR A 148 -2.05 20.33 -1.48
C TYR A 148 -0.96 21.37 -1.23
N SER A 149 0.23 20.96 -0.77
CA SER A 149 1.36 21.84 -0.44
C SER A 149 2.54 21.78 -1.42
N ILE A 150 2.42 21.17 -2.61
CA ILE A 150 3.40 21.41 -3.70
C ILE A 150 2.70 21.57 -5.05
N ARG A 151 1.78 22.52 -5.14
CA ARG A 151 1.92 23.53 -6.20
C ARG A 151 2.40 24.78 -5.49
N ASP A 152 3.71 24.98 -5.50
CA ASP A 152 4.25 26.33 -5.42
C ASP A 152 3.38 27.20 -6.32
N TRP A 153 2.64 28.13 -5.73
CA TRP A 153 1.85 29.11 -6.48
C TRP A 153 2.79 30.15 -7.10
N THR A 154 3.91 29.70 -7.67
CA THR A 154 4.88 30.53 -8.34
C THR A 154 4.33 30.86 -9.72
N TYR A 155 3.61 31.98 -9.75
CA TYR A 155 3.49 32.94 -10.83
C TYR A 155 2.95 32.43 -12.17
N GLY A 156 1.70 32.82 -12.45
CA GLY A 156 1.34 33.22 -13.80
C GLY A 156 2.34 34.28 -14.28
N LYS A 157 3.00 33.98 -15.40
CA LYS A 157 3.57 34.98 -16.29
C LYS A 157 2.46 35.59 -17.14
#